data_AF-L7LFS2-F1
#
_entry.id   AF-L7LFS2-F1
#
_cell.length_a   1.000
_cell.length_b   1.000
_cell.length_c   1.000
_cell.angle_alpha   90.00
_cell.angle_beta   90.00
_cell.angle_gamma   90.00
#
_symmetry.space_group_name_H-M   'P 1'
#
loop_
_entity.id
_entity.type
_entity.pdbx_description
1 polymer ?
#
loop_
_entity_poly.entity_id
_entity_poly.type
_entity_poly.pdbx_seq_one_letter_code
_entity_poly.pdbx_strand_id
1 'polypeptide(L)'
;MNDTSSTAPTVTDRLRRLPLRLATGAFILNSGIGKLSLDDEAAAGLQGMAANAFPAVRQVRPGLFGKALAVAEIGVGSALLAPWVPTAVAGAALTAFSSGLLTMYVRTPGMHEDGSLRPTQQGIPVAKDSWMLGIGTSLLIDAALSGGMRTRRTCCRTAEPADSAE
;
A
#
# COMPACT_ATOMS: atom_id res chain seq x y z
N MET A 1 38.51 3.13 -18.04
CA MET A 1 37.57 3.96 -17.26
C MET A 1 36.18 3.41 -17.44
N ASN A 2 35.57 2.81 -16.41
CA ASN A 2 34.12 2.59 -16.35
C ASN A 2 33.74 2.85 -14.90
N ASP A 3 33.10 3.98 -14.66
CA ASP A 3 32.83 4.50 -13.33
C ASP A 3 31.98 3.53 -12.50
N THR A 4 32.63 2.99 -11.48
CA THR A 4 32.05 2.35 -10.32
C THR A 4 31.38 3.41 -9.45
N SER A 5 30.11 3.71 -9.70
CA SER A 5 29.33 4.62 -8.87
C SER A 5 28.06 3.93 -8.38
N SER A 6 28.14 3.43 -7.15
CA SER A 6 27.08 3.22 -6.16
C SER A 6 25.63 3.37 -6.66
N THR A 7 24.90 2.25 -6.71
CA THR A 7 23.47 2.17 -7.07
C THR A 7 22.59 2.65 -5.90
N ALA A 8 22.72 3.92 -5.54
CA ALA A 8 21.72 4.60 -4.73
C ALA A 8 20.47 4.85 -5.59
N PRO A 9 19.24 4.81 -5.04
CA PRO A 9 18.05 5.23 -5.78
C PRO A 9 18.29 6.62 -6.35
N THR A 10 18.19 6.75 -7.67
CA THR A 10 18.54 7.99 -8.36
C THR A 10 17.57 9.10 -7.94
N VAL A 11 18.00 10.36 -8.00
CA VAL A 11 17.12 11.51 -7.69
C VAL A 11 15.85 11.45 -8.54
N THR A 12 15.96 11.00 -9.78
CA THR A 12 14.86 10.74 -10.71
C THR A 12 13.84 9.73 -10.17
N ASP A 13 14.29 8.65 -9.53
CA ASP A 13 13.39 7.64 -8.93
C ASP A 13 12.60 8.21 -7.75
N ARG A 14 13.22 9.07 -6.96
CA ARG A 14 12.52 9.74 -5.85
C ARG A 14 11.51 10.75 -6.40
N LEU A 15 11.88 11.51 -7.43
CA LEU A 15 11.01 12.50 -8.06
C LEU A 15 9.77 11.88 -8.70
N ARG A 16 9.88 10.74 -9.40
CA ARG A 16 8.70 10.09 -10.02
C ARG A 16 7.73 9.48 -9.01
N ARG A 17 8.23 9.04 -7.84
CA ARG A 17 7.40 8.50 -6.75
C ARG A 17 6.77 9.60 -5.91
N LEU A 18 7.37 10.79 -5.87
CA LEU A 18 7.01 11.84 -4.94
C LEU A 18 5.55 12.32 -5.10
N PRO A 19 5.02 12.62 -6.31
CA PRO A 19 3.62 13.04 -6.45
C PRO A 19 2.64 11.99 -5.94
N LEU A 20 2.89 10.72 -6.25
CA LEU A 20 2.04 9.60 -5.83
C LEU A 20 2.07 9.42 -4.30
N ARG A 21 3.26 9.43 -3.71
CA ARG A 21 3.43 9.32 -2.25
C ARG A 21 2.83 10.52 -1.51
N LEU A 22 3.02 11.73 -2.02
CA LEU A 22 2.50 12.95 -1.40
C LEU A 22 0.98 13.03 -1.47
N ALA A 23 0.40 12.91 -2.67
CA ALA A 23 -1.04 13.08 -2.85
C ALA A 23 -1.82 12.00 -2.07
N THR A 24 -1.45 10.73 -2.25
CA THR A 24 -2.12 9.63 -1.55
C THR A 24 -1.83 9.66 -0.05
N GLY A 25 -0.58 9.90 0.34
CA GLY A 25 -0.19 9.95 1.76
C GLY A 25 -0.88 11.07 2.53
N ALA A 26 -0.92 12.29 1.97
CA ALA A 26 -1.57 13.44 2.59
C ALA A 26 -3.10 13.24 2.71
N PHE A 27 -3.73 12.69 1.67
CA PHE A 27 -5.18 12.44 1.70
C PHE A 27 -5.56 11.39 2.75
N ILE A 28 -4.85 10.25 2.79
CA ILE A 28 -5.10 9.19 3.78
C ILE A 28 -4.81 9.70 5.19
N LEU A 29 -3.70 10.40 5.39
CA LEU A 29 -3.34 10.95 6.70
C LEU A 29 -4.41 11.94 7.20
N ASN A 30 -4.86 12.86 6.34
CA ASN A 30 -5.92 13.80 6.68
C ASN A 30 -7.23 13.09 7.02
N SER A 31 -7.58 12.05 6.25
CA SER A 31 -8.76 11.22 6.53
C SER A 31 -8.66 10.55 7.90
N GLY A 32 -7.50 9.96 8.23
CA GLY A 32 -7.27 9.29 9.51
C GLY A 32 -7.32 10.24 10.70
N ILE A 33 -6.72 11.43 10.60
CA ILE A 33 -6.82 12.48 11.63
C ILE A 33 -8.28 12.88 11.86
N GLY A 34 -9.04 13.09 10.78
CA GLY A 34 -10.47 13.37 10.87
C GLY A 34 -11.27 12.26 11.55
N LYS A 35 -10.85 10.99 11.39
CA LYS A 35 -11.50 9.84 12.02
C LYS A 35 -11.19 9.65 13.50
N LEU A 36 -10.19 10.34 14.06
CA LEU A 36 -9.88 10.25 15.50
C LEU A 36 -11.01 10.78 16.40
N SER A 37 -11.82 11.69 15.86
CA SER A 37 -12.95 12.33 16.55
C SER A 37 -14.31 11.79 16.12
N LEU A 38 -14.37 10.57 15.58
CA LEU A 38 -15.64 9.92 15.24
C LEU A 38 -16.51 9.76 16.49
N ASP A 39 -17.78 10.10 16.36
CA ASP A 39 -18.80 9.73 17.34
C ASP A 39 -19.13 8.23 17.24
N ASP A 40 -19.86 7.73 18.25
CA ASP A 40 -20.16 6.30 18.35
C ASP A 40 -21.06 5.82 17.20
N GLU A 41 -21.93 6.68 16.67
CA GLU A 41 -22.86 6.38 15.58
C GLU A 41 -22.11 6.21 14.25
N ALA A 42 -21.22 7.14 13.92
CA ALA A 42 -20.37 7.06 12.74
C ALA A 42 -19.37 5.90 12.84
N ALA A 43 -18.83 5.64 14.03
CA ALA A 43 -17.98 4.48 14.27
C ALA A 43 -18.75 3.16 14.09
N ALA A 44 -20.02 3.10 14.51
CA ALA A 44 -20.89 1.94 14.30
C ALA A 44 -21.22 1.76 12.81
N GLY A 45 -21.47 2.84 12.08
CA GLY A 45 -21.65 2.79 10.63
C GLY A 45 -20.44 2.21 9.91
N LEU A 46 -19.22 2.67 10.24
CA LEU A 46 -17.98 2.15 9.65
C LEU A 46 -17.73 0.69 10.03
N GLN A 47 -17.94 0.32 11.29
CA GLN A 47 -17.76 -1.04 11.76
C GLN A 47 -18.78 -2.00 11.13
N GLY A 48 -20.04 -1.57 10.99
CA GLY A 48 -21.10 -2.32 10.33
C GLY A 48 -20.79 -2.54 8.85
N MET A 49 -20.30 -1.51 8.16
CA MET A 49 -19.86 -1.64 6.77
C MET A 49 -18.69 -2.63 6.64
N ALA A 50 -17.68 -2.52 7.51
CA ALA A 50 -16.55 -3.45 7.53
C ALA A 50 -16.97 -4.89 7.88
N ALA A 51 -18.00 -5.06 8.72
CA ALA A 51 -18.51 -6.36 9.15
C ALA A 51 -19.15 -7.19 8.04
N ASN A 52 -19.59 -6.56 6.94
CA ASN A 52 -20.02 -7.28 5.74
C ASN A 52 -18.86 -8.05 5.11
N ALA A 53 -17.65 -7.50 5.19
CA ALA A 53 -16.45 -8.06 4.58
C ALA A 53 -15.65 -8.94 5.53
N PHE A 54 -15.56 -8.50 6.79
CA PHE A 54 -14.76 -9.11 7.85
C PHE A 54 -15.64 -9.38 9.06
N PRO A 55 -16.38 -10.51 9.11
CA PRO A 55 -17.35 -10.78 10.18
C PRO A 55 -16.79 -10.69 11.60
N ALA A 56 -15.49 -10.95 11.78
CA ALA A 56 -14.78 -10.86 13.06
C ALA A 56 -14.83 -9.45 13.67
N VAL A 57 -14.94 -8.39 12.87
CA VAL A 57 -15.00 -7.01 13.40
C VAL A 57 -16.30 -6.73 14.16
N ARG A 58 -17.34 -7.56 14.00
CA ARG A 58 -18.59 -7.48 14.79
C ARG A 58 -18.35 -7.57 16.30
N GLN A 59 -17.29 -8.28 16.70
CA GLN A 59 -16.93 -8.48 18.10
C GLN A 59 -16.12 -7.30 18.68
N VAL A 60 -15.66 -6.38 17.83
CA VAL A 60 -14.92 -5.19 18.24
C VAL A 60 -15.89 -4.06 18.52
N ARG A 61 -15.75 -3.38 19.67
CA ARG A 61 -16.56 -2.20 20.00
C ARG A 61 -16.43 -1.15 18.89
N PRO A 62 -17.52 -0.54 18.40
CA PRO A 62 -17.50 0.44 17.31
C PRO A 62 -16.45 1.55 17.49
N GLY A 63 -16.44 2.24 18.64
CA GLY A 63 -15.47 3.30 18.90
C GLY A 63 -14.01 2.82 18.94
N LEU A 64 -13.76 1.55 19.30
CA LEU A 64 -12.41 0.97 19.21
C LEU A 64 -12.04 0.66 17.76
N PHE A 65 -12.98 0.13 16.97
CA PHE A 65 -12.78 -0.11 15.54
C PHE A 65 -12.48 1.20 14.80
N GLY A 66 -13.28 2.24 15.03
CA GLY A 66 -13.08 3.57 14.42
C GLY A 66 -11.70 4.15 14.74
N LYS A 67 -11.26 4.07 16.01
CA LYS A 67 -9.91 4.49 16.43
C LYS A 67 -8.81 3.65 15.80
N ALA A 68 -8.98 2.33 15.75
CA ALA A 68 -7.99 1.44 15.13
C ALA A 68 -7.84 1.73 13.63
N LEU A 69 -8.97 1.95 12.93
CA LEU A 69 -8.97 2.34 11.52
C LEU A 69 -8.29 3.71 11.32
N ALA A 70 -8.59 4.70 12.15
CA ALA A 70 -7.95 6.01 12.12
C ALA A 70 -6.43 5.92 12.30
N VAL A 71 -5.97 5.13 13.28
CA VAL A 71 -4.53 4.89 13.51
C VAL A 71 -3.89 4.17 12.32
N ALA A 72 -4.57 3.21 11.71
CA ALA A 72 -4.07 2.53 10.52
C ALA A 72 -3.92 3.49 9.33
N GLU A 73 -4.90 4.35 9.09
CA GLU A 73 -4.84 5.39 8.05
C GLU A 73 -3.71 6.38 8.30
N ILE A 74 -3.57 6.86 9.53
CA ILE A 74 -2.46 7.73 9.92
C ILE A 74 -1.13 7.03 9.66
N GLY A 75 -0.98 5.78 10.07
CA GLY A 75 0.22 5.00 9.86
C GLY A 75 0.59 4.84 8.38
N VAL A 76 -0.38 4.46 7.54
CA VAL A 76 -0.19 4.31 6.09
C VAL A 76 0.13 5.67 5.44
N GLY A 77 -0.63 6.72 5.77
CA GLY A 77 -0.43 8.06 5.25
C GLY A 77 0.94 8.63 5.64
N SER A 78 1.34 8.50 6.90
CA SER A 78 2.67 8.89 7.38
C SER A 78 3.78 8.07 6.72
N ALA A 79 3.59 6.76 6.52
CA ALA A 79 4.57 5.91 5.83
C ALA A 79 4.77 6.33 4.36
N LEU A 80 3.71 6.76 3.69
CA LEU A 80 3.79 7.31 2.34
C LEU A 80 4.54 8.64 2.32
N LEU A 81 4.26 9.55 3.27
CA LEU A 81 4.87 10.88 3.34
C LEU A 81 6.33 10.87 3.80
N ALA A 82 6.70 9.92 4.66
CA ALA A 82 8.04 9.86 5.24
C ALA A 82 9.11 9.47 4.19
N PRO A 83 10.09 10.35 3.88
CA PRO A 83 11.10 10.09 2.86
C PRO A 83 12.11 8.99 3.24
N TRP A 84 12.24 8.68 4.53
CA TRP A 84 13.09 7.59 5.04
C TRP A 84 12.41 6.22 4.98
N VAL A 85 11.09 6.15 4.73
CA VAL A 85 10.39 4.87 4.61
C VAL A 85 10.68 4.26 3.23
N PRO A 86 11.22 3.03 3.18
CA PRO A 86 11.51 2.36 1.92
C PRO A 86 10.26 2.26 1.03
N THR A 87 10.44 2.45 -0.28
CA THR A 87 9.33 2.39 -1.24
C THR A 87 8.60 1.05 -1.20
N ALA A 88 9.32 -0.06 -1.02
CA ALA A 88 8.71 -1.38 -0.86
C ALA A 88 7.75 -1.43 0.35
N VAL A 89 8.14 -0.86 1.48
CA VAL A 89 7.34 -0.85 2.72
C VAL A 89 6.10 0.03 2.55
N ALA A 90 6.27 1.24 2.02
CA ALA A 90 5.14 2.14 1.76
C ALA A 90 4.16 1.55 0.72
N GLY A 91 4.69 0.93 -0.34
CA GLY A 91 3.90 0.23 -1.34
C GLY A 91 3.13 -0.95 -0.75
N ALA A 92 3.80 -1.80 0.05
CA ALA A 92 3.16 -2.93 0.72
C ALA A 92 2.04 -2.49 1.66
N ALA A 93 2.28 -1.47 2.48
CA ALA A 93 1.29 -0.93 3.40
C ALA A 93 0.07 -0.38 2.65
N LEU A 94 0.28 0.41 1.59
CA LEU A 94 -0.80 0.96 0.78
C LEU A 94 -1.58 -0.15 0.05
N THR A 95 -0.88 -1.12 -0.57
CA THR A 95 -1.50 -2.27 -1.23
C THR A 95 -2.34 -3.09 -0.27
N ALA A 96 -1.83 -3.42 0.92
CA ALA A 96 -2.58 -4.18 1.92
C ALA A 96 -3.83 -3.40 2.38
N PHE A 97 -3.67 -2.11 2.67
CA PHE A 97 -4.78 -1.24 3.09
C PHE A 97 -5.87 -1.15 2.01
N SER A 98 -5.49 -0.82 0.77
CA SER A 98 -6.43 -0.73 -0.35
C SER A 98 -7.07 -2.06 -0.71
N SER A 99 -6.35 -3.18 -0.56
CA SER A 99 -6.93 -4.51 -0.77
C SER A 99 -8.02 -4.82 0.26
N GLY A 100 -7.85 -4.38 1.51
CA GLY A 100 -8.88 -4.47 2.54
C GLY A 100 -10.16 -3.70 2.18
N LEU A 101 -9.99 -2.46 1.68
CA LEU A 101 -11.12 -1.62 1.23
C LEU A 101 -11.84 -2.22 0.02
N LEU A 102 -11.09 -2.73 -0.98
CA LEU A 102 -11.71 -3.38 -2.14
C LEU A 102 -12.35 -4.72 -1.78
N THR A 103 -11.80 -5.46 -0.83
CA THR A 103 -12.47 -6.66 -0.30
C THR A 103 -13.81 -6.28 0.32
N MET A 104 -13.87 -5.13 1.00
CA MET A 104 -15.13 -4.61 1.53
C MET A 104 -16.10 -4.20 0.44
N TYR A 105 -15.63 -3.53 -0.60
CA TYR A 105 -16.43 -3.21 -1.78
C TYR A 105 -17.07 -4.46 -2.42
N VAL A 106 -16.27 -5.50 -2.68
CA VAL A 106 -16.75 -6.74 -3.34
C VAL A 106 -17.69 -7.56 -2.43
N ARG A 107 -17.54 -7.47 -1.11
CA ARG A 107 -18.35 -8.25 -0.16
C ARG A 107 -19.59 -7.51 0.35
N THR A 108 -19.73 -6.22 0.06
CA THR A 108 -20.86 -5.43 0.54
C THR A 108 -21.97 -5.41 -0.51
N PRO A 109 -23.13 -6.02 -0.24
CA PRO A 109 -24.26 -5.99 -1.16
C PRO A 109 -24.68 -4.54 -1.47
N GLY A 110 -25.03 -4.28 -2.73
CA GLY A 110 -25.48 -2.96 -3.19
C GLY A 110 -24.36 -1.98 -3.55
N MET A 111 -23.08 -2.32 -3.33
CA MET A 111 -21.95 -1.48 -3.79
C MET A 111 -21.57 -1.73 -5.25
N HIS A 112 -21.87 -2.91 -5.78
CA HIS A 112 -21.68 -3.24 -7.18
C HIS A 112 -22.97 -3.81 -7.77
N GLU A 113 -23.12 -3.71 -9.09
CA GLU A 113 -24.24 -4.32 -9.82
C GLU A 113 -24.23 -5.85 -9.65
N ASP A 114 -25.40 -6.48 -9.69
CA ASP A 114 -25.52 -7.93 -9.51
C ASP A 114 -24.78 -8.68 -10.62
N GLY A 115 -23.87 -9.58 -10.22
CA GLY A 115 -23.04 -10.35 -11.17
C GLY A 115 -21.94 -9.54 -11.87
N SER A 116 -21.67 -8.30 -11.45
CA SER A 116 -20.68 -7.40 -12.05
C SER A 116 -19.83 -6.69 -10.99
N LEU A 117 -18.60 -6.29 -11.35
CA LEU A 117 -17.75 -5.43 -10.49
C LEU A 117 -18.03 -3.93 -10.69
N ARG A 118 -19.00 -3.60 -11.55
CA ARG A 118 -19.35 -2.22 -11.87
C ARG A 118 -19.99 -1.55 -10.65
N PRO A 119 -19.49 -0.37 -10.21
CA PRO A 119 -19.99 0.28 -9.02
C PRO A 119 -21.38 0.87 -9.23
N THR A 120 -22.23 0.73 -8.20
CA THR A 120 -23.47 1.51 -8.07
C THR A 120 -23.14 2.92 -7.57
N GLN A 121 -24.13 3.81 -7.52
CA GLN A 121 -23.96 5.16 -6.94
C GLN A 121 -23.45 5.11 -5.49
N GLN A 122 -23.89 4.11 -4.71
CA GLN A 122 -23.44 3.88 -3.35
C GLN A 122 -22.00 3.34 -3.28
N GLY A 123 -21.57 2.58 -4.29
CA GLY A 123 -20.23 1.97 -4.33
C GLY A 123 -19.12 2.85 -4.88
N ILE A 124 -19.44 3.90 -5.66
CA ILE A 124 -18.45 4.83 -6.23
C ILE A 124 -17.45 5.37 -5.17
N PRO A 125 -17.88 5.80 -3.97
CA PRO A 125 -16.97 6.30 -2.94
C PRO A 125 -15.92 5.29 -2.47
N VAL A 126 -16.17 3.99 -2.59
CA VAL A 126 -15.22 2.92 -2.21
C VAL A 126 -14.47 2.39 -3.44
N ALA A 127 -15.14 2.28 -4.59
CA ALA A 127 -14.54 1.79 -5.83
C ALA A 127 -13.34 2.64 -6.30
N LYS A 128 -13.35 3.94 -6.01
CA LYS A 128 -12.22 4.84 -6.31
C LYS A 128 -10.92 4.46 -5.59
N ASP A 129 -10.99 3.69 -4.50
CA ASP A 129 -9.81 3.21 -3.78
C ASP A 129 -9.01 2.16 -4.60
N SER A 130 -9.56 1.70 -5.72
CA SER A 130 -8.81 0.95 -6.74
C SER A 130 -7.59 1.71 -7.28
N TRP A 131 -7.66 3.05 -7.34
CA TRP A 131 -6.50 3.87 -7.70
C TRP A 131 -5.38 3.75 -6.67
N MET A 132 -5.73 3.73 -5.38
CA MET A 132 -4.76 3.54 -4.30
C MET A 132 -4.10 2.17 -4.39
N LEU A 133 -4.85 1.11 -4.72
CA LEU A 133 -4.27 -0.21 -4.97
C LEU A 133 -3.29 -0.19 -6.16
N GLY A 134 -3.66 0.48 -7.24
CA GLY A 134 -2.78 0.68 -8.41
C GLY A 134 -1.48 1.40 -8.04
N ILE A 135 -1.58 2.46 -7.23
CA ILE A 135 -0.41 3.21 -6.74
C ILE A 135 0.46 2.33 -5.84
N GLY A 136 -0.10 1.64 -4.85
CA GLY A 136 0.65 0.76 -3.96
C GLY A 136 1.38 -0.34 -4.72
N THR A 137 0.69 -0.97 -5.68
CA THR A 137 1.25 -2.04 -6.52
C THR A 137 2.35 -1.50 -7.43
N SER A 138 2.16 -0.30 -7.99
CA SER A 138 3.20 0.37 -8.77
C SER A 138 4.46 0.65 -7.94
N LEU A 139 4.32 1.12 -6.69
CA LEU A 139 5.46 1.32 -5.78
C LEU A 139 6.17 -0.01 -5.46
N LEU A 140 5.43 -1.11 -5.28
CA LEU A 140 6.00 -2.44 -5.07
C LEU A 140 6.78 -2.94 -6.28
N ILE A 141 6.18 -2.85 -7.48
CA ILE A 141 6.83 -3.22 -8.73
C ILE A 141 8.09 -2.40 -8.92
N ASP A 142 8.00 -1.08 -8.72
CA ASP A 142 9.14 -0.20 -8.89
C ASP A 142 10.25 -0.48 -7.88
N ALA A 143 9.92 -0.86 -6.65
CA ALA A 143 10.89 -1.31 -5.67
C ALA A 143 11.53 -2.66 -6.04
N ALA A 144 10.75 -3.60 -6.60
CA ALA A 144 11.25 -4.89 -7.08
C ALA A 144 12.18 -4.72 -8.29
N LEU A 145 11.85 -3.83 -9.22
CA LEU A 145 12.67 -3.53 -10.40
C LEU A 145 13.91 -2.70 -10.08
N SER A 146 13.79 -1.75 -9.14
CA SER A 146 14.92 -0.98 -8.63
C SER A 146 15.83 -1.80 -7.69
N GLY A 147 15.35 -2.94 -7.20
CA GLY A 147 15.98 -3.76 -6.16
C GLY A 147 16.39 -5.19 -6.56
N GLY A 148 15.90 -5.76 -7.67
CA GLY A 148 16.22 -7.11 -8.15
C GLY A 148 17.09 -7.07 -9.41
N MET A 149 18.27 -7.67 -9.53
CA MET A 149 18.76 -8.92 -8.91
C MET A 149 20.29 -8.88 -8.72
N ARG A 150 20.77 -8.60 -7.50
CA ARG A 150 22.00 -9.22 -7.00
C ARG A 150 21.63 -10.49 -6.23
N THR A 151 21.09 -11.47 -6.96
CA THR A 151 21.58 -12.83 -6.72
C THR A 151 23.09 -12.73 -6.92
N ARG A 152 23.84 -12.99 -5.85
CA ARG A 152 25.29 -13.18 -5.87
C ARG A 152 25.69 -14.03 -7.08
N ARG A 153 26.08 -13.42 -8.20
CA ARG A 153 26.89 -14.07 -9.25
C ARG A 153 28.36 -14.15 -8.82
N THR A 154 28.63 -14.30 -7.53
CA THR A 154 30.00 -14.45 -7.00
C THR A 154 30.39 -15.92 -6.85
N CYS A 155 29.49 -16.87 -7.10
CA CYS A 155 29.85 -18.30 -7.00
C CYS A 155 30.50 -18.88 -8.27
N CYS A 156 30.60 -18.11 -9.37
CA CYS A 156 31.32 -18.52 -10.59
C CYS A 156 32.51 -17.63 -10.92
N ARG A 157 33.25 -17.13 -9.91
CA ARG A 157 34.59 -16.53 -10.12
C ARG A 157 35.68 -17.25 -9.31
N THR A 158 35.63 -18.57 -9.27
CA THR A 158 36.78 -19.40 -8.89
C THR A 158 36.70 -20.73 -9.63
N ALA A 159 37.08 -20.69 -10.90
CA ALA A 159 37.64 -21.84 -11.60
C ALA A 159 38.58 -21.28 -12.66
N GLU A 160 39.67 -20.67 -12.20
CA GLU A 160 40.87 -20.51 -13.03
C GLU A 160 41.70 -21.77 -12.76
N PRO A 161 41.73 -22.76 -13.68
CA PRO A 161 42.69 -23.85 -13.55
C PRO A 161 44.07 -23.27 -13.84
N ALA A 162 44.94 -23.32 -12.84
CA ALA A 162 46.37 -23.16 -13.05
C ALA A 162 46.84 -24.31 -13.94
N ASP A 163 47.07 -24.03 -15.22
CA ASP A 163 47.82 -24.95 -16.07
C ASP A 163 49.31 -24.74 -15.78
N SER A 164 49.89 -25.77 -15.18
CA SER A 164 51.32 -25.94 -14.90
C SER A 164 51.80 -27.07 -15.79
N ALA A 165 52.33 -26.74 -16.97
CA ALA A 165 53.07 -27.59 -17.92
C ALA A 165 53.37 -26.68 -19.13
N GLU A 166 54.59 -26.46 -19.64
CA GLU A 166 55.92 -27.04 -19.52
C GLU A 166 56.98 -25.93 -19.67
#